data_AF-A0A8J9UV77-F1
#
_entry.id   AF-A0A8J9UV77-F1
#
_cell.length_a   1.000
_cell.length_b   1.000
_cell.length_c   1.000
_cell.angle_alpha   90.00
_cell.angle_beta   90.00
_cell.angle_gamma   90.00
#
_symmetry.space_group_name_H-M   'P 1'
#
loop_
_entity.id
_entity.type
_entity.pdbx_description
1 polymer ?
#
loop_
_entity_poly.entity_id
_entity_poly.type
_entity_poly.pdbx_seq_one_letter_code
_entity_poly.pdbx_strand_id
1 'polypeptide(L)'
;MLRIVKLVCPPQSNLIRRIISNLPPNYQRKGTQSDKICSYVEIPILTRCCFCLPLRKGLIAFAYINLMLTLAVTSMLSMYITSVRTSNLDLQDESEYPRLIADTTALVLEVTMTLIFIVALHRKHVLLMKIYLYFEIIFSVIGFVYSLAFLTKETASELFLILFQLMVQIYLVILIWSSIVKMQRDGTVKYTREQDAV
;
A
#
# COMPACT_ATOMS: atom_id res chain seq x y z
N MET A 1 -10.96 7.64 -13.56
CA MET A 1 -10.42 7.50 -12.18
C MET A 1 -11.48 7.42 -11.08
N LEU A 2 -12.65 8.08 -11.16
CA LEU A 2 -13.70 8.01 -10.11
C LEU A 2 -14.42 6.65 -9.94
N ARG A 3 -14.25 5.69 -10.86
CA ARG A 3 -14.86 4.34 -10.75
C ARG A 3 -14.04 3.33 -9.95
N ILE A 4 -12.78 3.65 -9.63
CA ILE A 4 -11.91 2.74 -8.87
C ILE A 4 -12.22 2.83 -7.35
N VAL A 5 -12.81 3.93 -6.90
CA VAL A 5 -13.21 4.13 -5.49
C VAL A 5 -14.45 3.30 -5.10
N LYS A 6 -15.27 2.84 -6.06
CA LYS A 6 -16.53 2.13 -5.77
C LYS A 6 -16.41 0.60 -5.74
N LEU A 7 -15.26 0.03 -6.09
CA LEU A 7 -15.06 -1.42 -6.22
C LEU A 7 -14.32 -2.07 -5.05
N VAL A 8 -13.91 -1.31 -4.02
CA VAL A 8 -13.13 -1.87 -2.89
C VAL A 8 -13.90 -1.80 -1.58
N CYS A 9 -15.17 -2.21 -1.64
CA CYS A 9 -15.98 -2.62 -0.49
C CYS A 9 -16.62 -3.96 -0.88
N PRO A 10 -16.55 -5.03 -0.05
CA PRO A 10 -17.72 -5.31 0.82
C PRO A 10 -17.37 -6.08 2.13
N PRO A 11 -18.35 -6.47 2.99
CA PRO A 11 -19.74 -6.01 3.12
C PRO A 11 -20.10 -5.57 4.55
N GLN A 12 -21.20 -4.81 4.63
CA GLN A 12 -21.91 -4.46 5.85
C GLN A 12 -22.50 -5.68 6.56
N SER A 13 -22.44 -5.53 7.88
CA SER A 13 -23.04 -6.31 8.95
C SER A 13 -24.43 -6.89 8.67
N ASN A 14 -24.70 -8.03 9.31
CA ASN A 14 -25.97 -8.78 9.39
C ASN A 14 -27.22 -7.94 9.75
N LEU A 15 -27.06 -6.66 10.08
CA LEU A 15 -28.12 -5.70 10.37
C LEU A 15 -28.99 -5.39 9.15
N ILE A 16 -28.41 -5.31 7.95
CA ILE A 16 -29.16 -5.02 6.72
C ILE A 16 -30.00 -6.22 6.28
N ARG A 17 -29.52 -7.44 6.54
CA ARG A 17 -30.27 -8.67 6.24
C ARG A 17 -31.56 -8.79 7.08
N ARG A 18 -31.57 -8.25 8.31
CA ARG A 18 -32.78 -8.20 9.18
C ARG A 18 -33.72 -7.04 8.88
N ILE A 19 -33.21 -5.94 8.31
CA ILE A 19 -34.06 -4.82 7.87
C ILE A 19 -34.79 -5.18 6.56
N ILE A 20 -34.13 -5.91 5.66
CA ILE A 20 -34.73 -6.36 4.39
C ILE A 20 -35.82 -7.43 4.62
N SER A 21 -35.72 -8.27 5.66
CA SER A 21 -36.74 -9.28 5.96
C SER A 21 -38.06 -8.71 6.51
N ASN A 22 -38.09 -7.42 6.86
CA ASN A 22 -39.29 -6.73 7.37
C ASN A 22 -39.88 -5.72 6.37
N LEU A 23 -39.37 -5.66 5.13
CA LEU A 23 -39.87 -4.72 4.14
C LEU A 23 -40.94 -5.37 3.23
N PRO A 24 -42.07 -4.69 2.97
CA PRO A 24 -43.15 -5.22 2.13
C PRO A 24 -42.68 -5.56 0.70
N PRO A 25 -43.31 -6.57 0.06
CA PRO A 25 -42.78 -7.24 -1.14
C PRO A 25 -42.70 -6.38 -2.42
N ASN A 26 -43.20 -5.13 -2.39
CA ASN A 26 -43.20 -4.24 -3.54
C ASN A 26 -41.87 -3.47 -3.77
N TYR A 27 -40.89 -3.56 -2.86
CA TYR A 27 -39.60 -2.86 -2.99
C TYR A 27 -38.40 -3.77 -3.35
N GLN A 28 -38.63 -5.03 -3.72
CA GLN A 28 -37.54 -5.97 -4.06
C GLN A 28 -36.98 -5.81 -5.50
N ARG A 29 -37.56 -4.95 -6.35
CA ARG A 29 -37.23 -4.89 -7.79
C ARG A 29 -36.17 -3.86 -8.19
N LYS A 30 -35.52 -3.19 -7.24
CA LYS A 30 -34.34 -2.32 -7.49
C LYS A 30 -33.09 -2.87 -6.80
N GLY A 31 -32.85 -4.18 -6.95
CA GLY A 31 -31.56 -4.79 -6.68
C GLY A 31 -30.51 -4.20 -7.61
N THR A 32 -29.78 -3.21 -7.13
CA THR A 32 -28.71 -2.52 -7.84
C THR A 32 -27.65 -3.50 -8.30
N GLN A 33 -27.34 -3.43 -9.59
CA GLN A 33 -26.38 -4.22 -10.36
C GLN A 33 -24.96 -4.35 -9.74
N SER A 34 -24.62 -3.56 -8.72
CA SER A 34 -23.36 -3.61 -7.96
C SER A 34 -23.15 -4.92 -7.19
N ASP A 35 -24.21 -5.58 -6.72
CA ASP A 35 -24.04 -6.78 -5.87
C ASP A 35 -23.65 -8.02 -6.69
N LYS A 36 -23.99 -8.04 -7.98
CA LYS A 36 -23.61 -9.14 -8.88
C LYS A 36 -22.14 -9.07 -9.34
N ILE A 37 -21.54 -7.87 -9.36
CA ILE A 37 -20.12 -7.70 -9.71
C ILE A 37 -19.21 -8.11 -8.53
N CYS A 38 -19.65 -7.89 -7.29
CA CYS A 38 -18.93 -8.34 -6.08
C CYS A 38 -18.83 -9.86 -5.94
N SER A 39 -19.69 -10.64 -6.60
CA SER A 39 -19.68 -12.11 -6.56
C SER A 39 -18.65 -12.75 -7.48
N TYR A 40 -18.12 -12.02 -8.49
CA TYR A 40 -17.17 -12.58 -9.46
C TYR A 40 -15.73 -12.12 -9.25
N VAL A 41 -15.51 -11.15 -8.37
CA VAL A 41 -14.18 -10.82 -7.87
C VAL A 41 -14.07 -11.42 -6.48
N GLU A 42 -14.02 -12.75 -6.41
CA GLU A 42 -13.36 -13.40 -5.28
C GLU A 42 -11.90 -12.95 -5.32
N ILE A 43 -11.61 -11.80 -4.70
CA ILE A 43 -10.24 -11.39 -4.43
C ILE A 43 -9.68 -12.54 -3.60
N PRO A 44 -8.75 -13.36 -4.15
CA PRO A 44 -8.27 -14.52 -3.44
C PRO A 44 -7.72 -13.99 -2.12
N ILE A 45 -8.32 -14.42 -1.02
CA ILE A 45 -7.84 -14.05 0.30
C ILE A 45 -6.51 -14.78 0.41
N LEU A 46 -5.42 -14.10 0.04
CA LEU A 46 -4.06 -14.63 0.11
C LEU A 46 -3.76 -14.88 1.59
N THR A 47 -4.15 -16.04 2.09
CA THR A 47 -3.86 -16.46 3.46
C THR A 47 -2.39 -16.82 3.64
N ARG A 48 -1.64 -16.93 2.52
CA ARG A 48 -0.23 -17.31 2.47
C ARG A 48 0.54 -16.33 1.59
N CYS A 49 1.59 -15.72 2.14
CA CYS A 49 2.65 -15.09 1.35
C CYS A 49 3.66 -16.18 1.00
N CYS A 50 4.03 -16.34 -0.28
CA CYS A 50 5.05 -17.30 -0.74
C CYS A 50 4.86 -18.73 -0.16
N PHE A 51 3.67 -19.31 -0.34
CA PHE A 51 3.28 -20.69 -0.02
C PHE A 51 3.29 -21.17 1.46
N CYS A 52 4.04 -20.55 2.40
CA CYS A 52 4.23 -21.11 3.75
C CYS A 52 4.18 -20.12 4.93
N LEU A 53 4.23 -18.80 4.70
CA LEU A 53 4.35 -17.83 5.79
C LEU A 53 2.99 -17.23 6.19
N PRO A 54 2.65 -17.18 7.49
CA PRO A 54 1.43 -16.51 7.94
C PRO A 54 1.51 -15.02 7.57
N LEU A 55 0.43 -14.49 7.00
CA LEU A 55 0.31 -13.12 6.44
C LEU A 55 1.03 -12.03 7.27
N ARG A 56 0.93 -12.10 8.60
CA ARG A 56 1.56 -11.13 9.50
C ARG A 56 3.09 -11.20 9.50
N LYS A 57 3.67 -12.40 9.52
CA LYS A 57 5.13 -12.59 9.46
C LYS A 57 5.68 -12.24 8.08
N GLY A 58 4.93 -12.59 7.02
CA GLY A 58 5.28 -12.23 5.65
C GLY A 58 5.33 -10.72 5.43
N LEU A 59 4.31 -9.99 5.92
CA LEU A 59 4.26 -8.52 5.80
C LEU A 59 5.41 -7.84 6.54
N ILE A 60 5.74 -8.31 7.76
CA ILE A 60 6.88 -7.78 8.52
C ILE A 60 8.19 -8.06 7.77
N ALA A 61 8.41 -9.30 7.32
CA ALA A 61 9.61 -9.67 6.58
C ALA A 61 9.77 -8.85 5.29
N PHE A 62 8.68 -8.65 4.55
CA PHE A 62 8.70 -7.87 3.31
C PHE A 62 8.99 -6.39 3.59
N ALA A 63 8.40 -5.80 4.64
CA ALA A 63 8.71 -4.43 5.05
C ALA A 63 10.20 -4.26 5.44
N TYR A 64 10.79 -5.24 6.12
CA TYR A 64 12.22 -5.24 6.42
C TYR A 64 13.10 -5.38 5.16
N ILE A 65 12.70 -6.22 4.20
CA ILE A 65 13.41 -6.33 2.91
C ILE A 65 13.35 -5.00 2.15
N ASN A 66 12.18 -4.35 2.11
CA ASN A 66 12.03 -3.03 1.49
C ASN A 66 12.92 -1.99 2.18
N LEU A 67 12.94 -1.98 3.52
CA LEU A 67 13.81 -1.09 4.30
C LEU A 67 15.30 -1.35 4.01
N MET A 68 15.73 -2.61 3.91
CA MET A 68 17.12 -2.93 3.57
C MET A 68 17.46 -2.49 2.14
N LEU A 69 16.53 -2.65 1.20
CA LEU A 69 16.70 -2.20 -0.17
C LEU A 69 16.82 -0.66 -0.23
N THR A 70 15.94 0.07 0.45
CA THR A 70 16.00 1.54 0.48
C THR A 70 17.28 2.04 1.16
N LEU A 71 17.72 1.41 2.25
CA LEU A 71 19.01 1.73 2.88
C LEU A 71 20.20 1.45 1.95
N ALA A 72 20.18 0.35 1.21
CA ALA A 72 21.21 0.05 0.22
C ALA A 72 21.26 1.12 -0.88
N VAL A 73 20.11 1.51 -1.44
CA VAL A 73 20.01 2.60 -2.42
C VAL A 73 20.48 3.93 -1.84
N THR A 74 20.09 4.26 -0.59
CA THR A 74 20.56 5.45 0.13
C THR A 74 22.08 5.49 0.21
N SER A 75 22.69 4.35 0.54
CA SER A 75 24.14 4.25 0.70
C SER A 75 24.89 4.45 -0.62
N MET A 76 24.35 3.88 -1.71
CA MET A 76 24.88 4.05 -3.06
C MET A 76 24.76 5.50 -3.52
N LEU A 77 23.59 6.14 -3.29
CA LEU A 77 23.38 7.56 -3.59
C LEU A 77 24.35 8.45 -2.78
N SER A 78 24.57 8.13 -1.50
CA SER A 78 25.51 8.85 -0.65
C SER A 78 26.96 8.75 -1.15
N MET A 79 27.38 7.56 -1.59
CA MET A 79 28.69 7.35 -2.22
C MET A 79 28.81 8.12 -3.54
N TYR A 80 27.75 8.11 -4.37
CA TYR A 80 27.69 8.87 -5.61
C TYR A 80 27.92 10.36 -5.37
N ILE A 81 27.16 10.95 -4.43
CA ILE A 81 27.31 12.38 -4.05
C ILE A 81 28.74 12.67 -3.57
N THR A 82 29.32 11.78 -2.77
CA THR A 82 30.68 11.95 -2.26
C THR A 82 31.74 11.87 -3.37
N SER A 83 31.56 10.95 -4.31
CA SER A 83 32.45 10.79 -5.48
C SER A 83 32.40 12.02 -6.40
N VAL A 84 31.21 12.53 -6.68
CA VAL A 84 30.99 13.77 -7.46
C VAL A 84 31.62 14.96 -6.76
N ARG A 85 31.41 15.12 -5.45
CA ARG A 85 32.04 16.19 -4.66
C ARG A 85 33.57 16.12 -4.67
N THR A 86 34.14 14.92 -4.63
CA THR A 86 35.61 14.72 -4.58
C THR A 86 36.27 14.95 -5.92
N SER A 87 35.59 14.62 -7.03
CA SER A 87 36.15 14.75 -8.37
C SER A 87 36.19 16.18 -8.91
N ASN A 88 35.63 17.18 -8.19
CA ASN A 88 35.44 18.55 -8.67
C ASN A 88 34.90 18.61 -10.11
N LEU A 89 34.14 17.58 -10.52
CA LEU A 89 33.36 17.64 -11.75
C LEU A 89 32.35 18.75 -11.50
N ASP A 90 32.60 19.89 -12.16
CA ASP A 90 31.72 21.04 -12.16
C ASP A 90 30.32 20.52 -12.48
N LEU A 91 29.44 20.48 -11.47
CA LEU A 91 28.01 20.26 -11.63
C LEU A 91 27.45 21.51 -12.32
N GLN A 92 27.83 21.69 -13.58
CA GLN A 92 27.52 22.86 -14.39
C GLN A 92 26.08 22.83 -14.91
N ASP A 93 25.36 21.74 -14.67
CA ASP A 93 23.94 21.64 -14.96
C ASP A 93 23.13 22.00 -13.70
N GLU A 94 22.75 23.28 -13.61
CA GLU A 94 21.87 23.86 -12.56
C GLU A 94 20.59 23.03 -12.33
N SER A 95 20.22 22.16 -13.28
CA SER A 95 19.02 21.31 -13.20
C SER A 95 19.21 20.01 -12.40
N GLU A 96 20.43 19.51 -12.21
CA GLU A 96 20.67 18.24 -11.51
C GLU A 96 20.68 18.38 -9.98
N TYR A 97 21.14 19.52 -9.48
CA TYR A 97 21.20 19.81 -8.04
C TYR A 97 19.82 19.80 -7.33
N PRO A 98 18.77 20.48 -7.83
CA PRO A 98 17.45 20.42 -7.20
C PRO A 98 16.84 19.03 -7.28
N ARG A 99 17.16 18.25 -8.33
CA ARG A 99 16.69 16.88 -8.49
C ARG A 99 17.29 15.96 -7.42
N LEU A 100 18.61 16.07 -7.19
CA LEU A 100 19.31 15.29 -6.17
C LEU A 100 18.79 15.59 -4.75
N ILE A 101 18.52 16.85 -4.44
CA ILE A 101 17.95 17.24 -3.15
C ILE A 101 16.54 16.66 -3.00
N ALA A 102 15.69 16.81 -4.03
CA ALA A 102 14.34 16.27 -4.00
C ALA A 102 14.35 14.75 -3.77
N ASP A 103 15.20 14.02 -4.50
CA ASP A 103 15.33 12.56 -4.37
C ASP A 103 15.83 12.16 -2.97
N THR A 104 16.86 12.85 -2.46
CA THR A 104 17.36 12.62 -1.09
C THR A 104 16.28 12.84 -0.04
N THR A 105 15.49 13.92 -0.16
CA THR A 105 14.40 14.22 0.79
C THR A 105 13.26 13.20 0.71
N ALA A 106 12.90 12.77 -0.50
CA ALA A 106 11.87 11.73 -0.71
C ALA A 106 12.31 10.41 -0.07
N LEU A 107 13.59 10.06 -0.21
CA LEU A 107 14.14 8.81 0.30
C LEU A 107 14.21 8.80 1.84
N VAL A 108 14.57 9.92 2.47
CA VAL A 108 14.47 10.08 3.93
C VAL A 108 13.02 9.95 4.42
N LEU A 109 12.07 10.56 3.71
CA LEU A 109 10.64 10.42 4.03
C LEU A 109 10.19 8.96 3.91
N GLU A 110 10.59 8.26 2.85
CA GLU A 110 10.26 6.84 2.66
C GLU A 110 10.81 5.96 3.79
N VAL A 111 12.06 6.17 4.20
CA VAL A 111 12.68 5.44 5.34
C VAL A 111 11.92 5.71 6.63
N THR A 112 11.64 6.98 6.96
CA THR A 112 10.92 7.32 8.20
C THR A 112 9.51 6.73 8.23
N MET A 113 8.78 6.77 7.12
CA MET A 113 7.45 6.21 7.00
C MET A 113 7.48 4.68 7.12
N THR A 114 8.44 4.02 6.47
CA THR A 114 8.61 2.56 6.57
C THR A 114 8.90 2.11 8.00
N LEU A 115 9.69 2.88 8.76
CA LEU A 115 9.93 2.61 10.19
C LEU A 115 8.65 2.73 11.03
N ILE A 116 7.88 3.81 10.82
CA ILE A 116 6.59 4.00 11.50
C ILE A 116 5.65 2.84 11.19
N PHE A 117 5.64 2.36 9.95
CA PHE A 117 4.85 1.20 9.53
C PHE A 117 5.26 -0.09 10.25
N ILE A 118 6.56 -0.36 10.36
CA ILE A 118 7.07 -1.52 11.11
C ILE A 118 6.64 -1.44 12.58
N VAL A 119 6.70 -0.25 13.20
CA VAL A 119 6.23 -0.03 14.57
C VAL A 119 4.71 -0.24 14.69
N ALA A 120 3.93 0.27 13.73
CA ALA A 120 2.48 0.10 13.69
C ALA A 120 2.08 -1.39 13.53
N LEU A 121 2.82 -2.14 12.73
CA LEU A 121 2.69 -3.60 12.57
C LEU A 121 2.90 -4.34 13.90
N HIS A 122 3.95 -3.96 14.64
CA HIS A 122 4.25 -4.57 15.94
C HIS A 122 3.19 -4.28 17.00
N ARG A 123 2.67 -3.04 17.05
CA ARG A 123 1.72 -2.61 18.07
C ARG A 123 0.28 -3.10 17.87
N LYS A 124 -0.01 -3.87 16.80
CA LYS A 124 -1.36 -4.39 16.46
C LYS A 124 -2.46 -3.31 16.39
N HIS A 125 -2.13 -2.03 16.24
CA HIS A 125 -3.13 -0.96 16.16
C HIS A 125 -3.66 -0.84 14.73
N VAL A 126 -4.89 -1.32 14.52
CA VAL A 126 -5.59 -1.26 13.23
C VAL A 126 -5.83 0.16 12.72
N LEU A 127 -5.87 1.17 13.60
CA LEU A 127 -6.07 2.57 13.22
C LEU A 127 -4.82 3.14 12.53
N LEU A 128 -3.63 2.89 13.09
CA LEU A 128 -2.37 3.34 12.49
C LEU A 128 -2.12 2.70 11.12
N MET A 129 -2.50 1.43 10.94
CA MET A 129 -2.38 0.76 9.63
C MET A 129 -3.24 1.41 8.55
N LYS A 130 -4.45 1.87 8.89
CA LYS A 130 -5.33 2.55 7.92
C LYS A 130 -4.79 3.91 7.50
N ILE A 131 -4.24 4.67 8.45
CA ILE A 131 -3.59 5.95 8.17
C ILE A 131 -2.38 5.73 7.27
N TYR A 132 -1.53 4.76 7.60
CA TYR A 132 -0.35 4.44 6.79
C TYR A 132 -0.72 4.04 5.35
N LEU A 133 -1.73 3.18 5.19
CA LEU A 133 -2.22 2.80 3.86
C LEU A 133 -2.61 4.02 3.01
N TYR A 134 -3.27 5.01 3.61
CA TYR A 134 -3.68 6.22 2.89
C TYR A 134 -2.47 7.04 2.42
N PHE A 135 -1.46 7.20 3.29
CA PHE A 135 -0.20 7.84 2.91
C PHE A 135 0.52 7.08 1.79
N GLU A 136 0.61 5.76 1.88
CA GLU A 136 1.28 4.92 0.89
C GLU A 136 0.64 5.04 -0.50
N ILE A 137 -0.69 5.10 -0.55
CA ILE A 137 -1.43 5.31 -1.81
C ILE A 137 -1.12 6.70 -2.38
N ILE A 138 -1.10 7.75 -1.56
CA ILE A 138 -0.78 9.11 -2.02
C ILE A 138 0.65 9.18 -2.56
N PHE A 139 1.62 8.64 -1.83
CA PHE A 139 3.02 8.60 -2.26
C PHE A 139 3.20 7.78 -3.54
N SER A 140 2.50 6.64 -3.67
CA SER A 140 2.52 5.84 -4.90
C SER A 140 1.98 6.63 -6.10
N VAL A 141 0.91 7.42 -5.93
CA VAL A 141 0.36 8.28 -6.99
C VAL A 141 1.34 9.39 -7.35
N ILE A 142 1.95 10.05 -6.36
CA ILE A 142 2.94 11.11 -6.59
C ILE A 142 4.16 10.54 -7.33
N GLY A 143 4.69 9.41 -6.88
CA GLY A 143 5.82 8.72 -7.52
C GLY A 143 5.49 8.28 -8.95
N PHE A 144 4.26 7.83 -9.21
CA PHE A 144 3.80 7.51 -10.55
C PHE A 144 3.76 8.74 -11.46
N VAL A 145 3.22 9.87 -10.99
CA VAL A 145 3.21 11.14 -11.76
C VAL A 145 4.63 11.64 -12.01
N TYR A 146 5.51 11.56 -11.01
CA TYR A 146 6.92 11.92 -11.16
C TYR A 146 7.60 11.05 -12.23
N SER A 147 7.38 9.73 -12.19
CA SER A 147 7.91 8.80 -13.19
C SER A 147 7.42 9.10 -14.61
N LEU A 148 6.15 9.49 -14.78
CA LEU A 148 5.62 9.92 -16.09
C LEU A 148 6.27 11.22 -16.59
N ALA A 149 6.54 12.17 -15.70
CA ALA A 149 7.14 13.46 -16.07
C ALA A 149 8.59 13.32 -16.52
N PHE A 150 9.32 12.34 -15.98
CA PHE A 150 10.74 12.11 -16.27
C PHE A 150 10.99 11.01 -17.32
N LEU A 151 9.95 10.35 -17.82
CA LEU A 151 10.05 9.19 -18.72
C LEU A 151 10.88 9.41 -19.99
N THR A 152 11.01 10.66 -20.44
CA THR A 152 11.76 11.05 -21.66
C THR A 152 13.22 11.41 -21.42
N LYS A 153 13.64 11.61 -20.16
CA LYS A 153 14.99 12.07 -19.79
C LYS A 153 15.86 10.96 -19.18
N GLU A 154 15.23 9.94 -18.59
CA GLU A 154 15.94 8.89 -17.87
C GLU A 154 16.56 7.82 -18.77
N THR A 155 17.64 7.21 -18.29
CA THR A 155 18.23 6.03 -18.91
C THR A 155 17.32 4.80 -18.75
N ALA A 156 17.45 3.82 -19.65
CA ALA A 156 16.66 2.58 -19.58
C ALA A 156 16.85 1.80 -18.26
N SER A 157 18.04 1.89 -17.66
CA SER A 157 18.36 1.29 -16.36
C SER A 157 17.64 1.98 -15.20
N GLU A 158 17.60 3.30 -15.18
CA GLU A 158 16.92 4.07 -14.13
C GLU A 158 15.41 3.84 -14.20
N LEU A 159 14.85 3.84 -15.41
CA LEU A 159 13.44 3.56 -15.63
C LEU A 159 13.06 2.15 -15.13
N PHE A 160 13.90 1.15 -15.38
CA PHE A 160 13.67 -0.21 -14.87
C PHE A 160 13.64 -0.26 -13.34
N LEU A 161 14.58 0.42 -12.66
CA LEU A 161 14.61 0.51 -11.20
C LEU A 161 13.38 1.22 -10.64
N ILE A 162 12.94 2.31 -11.27
CA ILE A 162 11.73 3.06 -10.86
C ILE A 162 10.48 2.19 -11.02
N LEU A 163 10.34 1.47 -12.14
CA LEU A 163 9.20 0.57 -12.35
C LEU A 163 9.23 -0.62 -11.38
N PHE A 164 10.41 -1.17 -11.11
CA PHE A 164 10.58 -2.23 -10.12
C PHE A 164 10.18 -1.75 -8.72
N GLN A 165 10.63 -0.55 -8.33
CA GLN A 165 10.25 0.09 -7.06
C GLN A 165 8.73 0.32 -6.99
N LEU A 166 8.09 0.83 -8.06
CA LEU A 166 6.63 0.98 -8.12
C LEU A 166 5.89 -0.35 -8.00
N MET A 167 6.39 -1.42 -8.61
CA MET A 167 5.82 -2.76 -8.47
C MET A 167 5.88 -3.26 -7.03
N VAL A 168 7.02 -3.07 -6.35
CA VAL A 168 7.19 -3.39 -4.92
C VAL A 168 6.23 -2.54 -4.06
N GLN A 169 6.09 -1.25 -4.37
CA GLN A 169 5.19 -0.33 -3.67
C GLN A 169 3.71 -0.75 -3.79
N ILE A 170 3.26 -1.08 -5.01
CA ILE A 170 1.88 -1.55 -5.24
C ILE A 170 1.65 -2.89 -4.51
N TYR A 171 2.64 -3.78 -4.52
CA TYR A 171 2.57 -5.04 -3.80
C TYR A 171 2.41 -4.84 -2.29
N LEU A 172 3.17 -3.91 -1.69
CA LEU A 172 3.03 -3.52 -0.28
C LEU A 172 1.62 -3.03 0.05
N VAL A 173 1.05 -2.14 -0.77
CA VAL A 173 -0.30 -1.62 -0.59
C VAL A 173 -1.34 -2.75 -0.56
N ILE A 174 -1.24 -3.71 -1.49
CA ILE A 174 -2.14 -4.87 -1.56
C ILE A 174 -1.98 -5.76 -0.32
N LEU A 175 -0.76 -5.97 0.16
CA LEU A 175 -0.52 -6.78 1.36
C LEU A 175 -1.07 -6.09 2.63
N ILE A 176 -0.88 -4.79 2.76
CA ILE A 176 -1.41 -3.99 3.88
C ILE A 176 -2.93 -4.06 3.88
N TRP A 177 -3.56 -3.84 2.72
CA TRP A 177 -5.00 -3.95 2.55
C TRP A 177 -5.51 -5.31 3.02
N SER A 178 -4.88 -6.38 2.53
CA SER A 178 -5.21 -7.76 2.88
C SER A 178 -5.07 -8.02 4.38
N SER A 179 -4.07 -7.42 5.04
CA SER A 179 -3.87 -7.48 6.49
C SER A 179 -4.99 -6.79 7.27
N ILE A 180 -5.42 -5.60 6.83
CA ILE A 180 -6.50 -4.83 7.46
C ILE A 180 -7.82 -5.59 7.38
N VAL A 181 -8.17 -6.09 6.18
CA VAL A 181 -9.41 -6.86 5.96
C VAL A 181 -9.44 -8.11 6.84
N LYS A 182 -8.31 -8.81 6.97
CA LYS A 182 -8.19 -9.97 7.85
C LYS A 182 -8.45 -9.61 9.32
N MET A 183 -7.86 -8.52 9.82
CA MET A 183 -8.09 -8.09 11.20
C MET A 183 -9.53 -7.63 11.47
N GLN A 184 -10.21 -7.04 10.49
CA GLN A 184 -11.63 -6.68 10.63
C GLN A 184 -12.55 -7.91 10.74
N ARG A 185 -12.25 -8.97 9.99
CA ARG A 185 -13.00 -10.24 10.09
C ARG A 185 -12.81 -10.92 11.43
N ASP A 186 -11.56 -11.02 11.91
CA ASP A 186 -11.26 -11.64 13.21
C ASP A 186 -11.91 -10.89 14.38
N GLY A 187 -11.98 -9.54 14.30
CA GLY A 187 -12.70 -8.73 15.28
C GLY A 187 -14.21 -8.99 15.29
N THR A 188 -14.83 -9.12 14.12
CA THR A 188 -16.28 -9.32 13.99
C THR A 188 -16.74 -10.67 14.55
N VAL A 189 -15.97 -11.74 14.32
CA VAL A 189 -16.29 -13.10 14.79
C VAL A 189 -16.26 -13.19 16.32
N LYS A 190 -15.40 -12.40 16.98
CA LYS A 190 -15.29 -12.41 18.44
C LYS A 190 -16.54 -11.85 19.14
N TYR A 191 -17.21 -10.87 18.54
CA TYR A 191 -18.45 -10.30 19.09
C TYR A 191 -19.67 -11.23 18.92
N THR A 192 -19.74 -11.99 17.84
CA THR A 192 -20.89 -12.90 17.62
C THR A 192 -20.90 -14.05 18.63
N ARG A 193 -19.71 -14.56 18.98
CA ARG A 193 -19.59 -15.70 19.90
C ARG A 193 -19.94 -15.37 21.36
N GLU A 194 -19.77 -14.11 21.78
CA GLU A 194 -20.22 -13.66 23.10
C GLU A 194 -21.72 -13.38 23.14
N GLN A 195 -22.33 -13.07 21.98
CA GLN A 195 -23.75 -12.76 21.88
C GLN A 195 -24.63 -14.02 21.84
N ASP A 196 -24.09 -15.17 21.42
CA ASP A 196 -24.78 -16.47 21.40
C ASP A 196 -24.66 -17.24 22.74
N ALA A 197 -24.00 -16.66 23.75
CA ALA A 197 -23.78 -17.27 25.06
C ALA A 197 -24.72 -16.73 26.17
N VAL A 198 -25.76 -15.97 25.81
CA VAL A 198 -26.77 -15.38 26.72
C VAL A 198 -28.15 -15.92 26.41
#